data_AF-A0A349K018-F1
#
_entry.id   AF-A0A349K018-F1
#
_cell.length_a   1.000
_cell.length_b   1.000
_cell.length_c   1.000
_cell.angle_alpha   90.00
_cell.angle_beta   90.00
_cell.angle_gamma   90.00
#
_symmetry.space_group_name_H-M   'P 1'
#
loop_
_entity.id
_entity.type
_entity.pdbx_description
1 polymer ?
#
loop_
_entity_poly.entity_id
_entity_poly.type
_entity_poly.pdbx_seq_one_letter_code
_entity_poly.pdbx_strand_id
1 'polypeptide(L)'
;MNTIFSQPGRTGRRGFTLMETVIAIGVVAVLLTTFLAVFGPATSSIRRVLSAQEAGRLTTTLERELGTLRVGPDDDYDDSFHKAFEWIRDSGKSDKVVLLYNYRGDPKQIREDASLEPFTLDGGQSGRDFILQPAVRRRGDAENDLKDDLEEVEGRVYLVRMTQMIFDDGQDPVLIPGSHGEIKNMHSHDAIDNVISYPGAIIAYTGDFYALKSNSYEFIERLDLSDANGDGDPDSLGKPLFSRNLGVRR
;
A
#
# COMPACT_ATOMS: atom_id res chain seq x y z
N MET A 1 -23.53 -13.40 85.36
CA MET A 1 -23.98 -12.21 84.61
C MET A 1 -22.73 -11.46 84.18
N ASN A 2 -22.30 -11.61 82.92
CA ASN A 2 -21.25 -10.80 82.30
C ASN A 2 -21.47 -10.87 80.78
N THR A 3 -22.16 -9.87 80.24
CA THR A 3 -22.38 -9.68 78.81
C THR A 3 -21.24 -8.86 78.23
N ILE A 4 -20.40 -9.49 77.42
CA ILE A 4 -19.38 -8.83 76.59
C ILE A 4 -20.10 -8.21 75.39
N PHE A 5 -20.24 -6.88 75.39
CA PHE A 5 -20.69 -6.14 74.21
C PHE A 5 -19.53 -6.02 73.22
N SER A 6 -19.61 -6.76 72.12
CA SER A 6 -18.81 -6.50 70.92
C SER A 6 -19.25 -5.15 70.32
N GLN A 7 -18.35 -4.17 70.30
CA GLN A 7 -18.57 -2.92 69.56
C GLN A 7 -18.50 -3.18 68.05
N PRO A 8 -19.45 -2.68 67.24
CA PRO A 8 -19.30 -2.69 65.79
C PRO A 8 -18.27 -1.62 65.40
N GLY A 9 -17.17 -2.05 64.78
CA GLY A 9 -16.19 -1.14 64.18
C GLY A 9 -16.88 -0.26 63.15
N ARG A 10 -17.00 1.04 63.44
CA ARG A 10 -17.39 2.05 62.46
C ARG A 10 -16.28 2.14 61.40
N THR A 11 -16.52 1.57 60.23
CA THR A 11 -15.75 1.86 59.02
C THR A 11 -16.08 3.29 58.58
N GLY A 12 -15.32 4.25 59.10
CA GLY A 12 -15.40 5.64 58.69
C GLY A 12 -15.07 5.77 57.20
N ARG A 13 -16.05 6.16 56.38
CA ARG A 13 -15.81 6.59 54.99
C ARG A 13 -14.92 7.84 55.05
N ARG A 14 -13.62 7.68 54.76
CA ARG A 14 -12.71 8.82 54.56
C ARG A 14 -13.02 9.45 53.21
N GLY A 15 -13.45 10.70 53.21
CA GLY A 15 -13.57 11.49 51.99
C GLY A 15 -12.19 11.96 51.52
N PHE A 16 -12.02 12.12 50.20
CA PHE A 16 -10.81 12.68 49.61
C PHE A 16 -10.69 14.17 49.92
N THR A 17 -9.48 14.65 50.20
CA THR A 17 -9.23 16.08 50.37
C THR A 17 -9.12 16.77 49.00
N LEU A 18 -9.44 18.06 48.94
CA LEU A 18 -9.33 18.85 47.72
C LEU A 18 -7.88 18.89 47.21
N MET A 19 -6.91 18.99 48.11
CA MET A 19 -5.48 18.93 47.77
C MET A 19 -5.04 17.58 47.19
N GLU A 20 -5.49 16.47 47.77
CA GLU A 20 -5.18 15.13 47.25
C GLU A 20 -5.76 14.93 45.84
N THR A 21 -6.97 15.43 45.60
CA THR A 21 -7.61 15.37 44.28
C THR A 21 -6.83 16.20 43.24
N VAL A 22 -6.39 17.41 43.59
CA VAL A 22 -5.60 18.26 42.69
C VAL A 22 -4.24 17.64 42.37
N ILE A 23 -3.54 17.09 43.37
CA ILE A 23 -2.26 16.40 43.15
C ILE A 23 -2.47 15.16 42.27
N ALA A 24 -3.51 14.36 42.54
CA ALA A 24 -3.82 13.18 41.75
C ALA A 24 -4.10 13.53 40.28
N ILE A 25 -4.91 14.55 40.01
CA ILE A 25 -5.18 15.03 38.65
C ILE A 25 -3.89 15.53 37.98
N GLY A 26 -3.05 16.28 38.71
CA GLY A 26 -1.76 16.76 38.20
C GLY A 26 -0.82 15.63 37.79
N VAL A 27 -0.68 14.61 38.64
CA VAL A 27 0.14 13.42 38.35
C VAL A 27 -0.42 12.66 37.15
N VAL A 28 -1.74 12.44 37.10
CA VAL A 28 -2.40 11.75 35.98
C VAL A 28 -2.19 12.52 34.67
N ALA A 29 -2.33 13.84 34.66
CA ALA A 29 -2.14 14.66 33.46
C ALA A 29 -0.71 14.56 32.93
N VAL A 30 0.30 14.63 33.79
CA VAL A 30 1.71 14.47 33.41
C VAL A 30 1.97 13.07 32.86
N LEU A 31 1.46 12.02 33.53
CA LEU A 31 1.61 10.64 33.07
C LEU A 31 0.96 10.40 31.70
N LEU A 32 -0.27 10.88 31.50
CA LEU A 32 -0.98 10.73 30.23
C LEU A 32 -0.29 11.48 29.09
N THR A 33 0.20 12.70 29.36
CA THR A 33 0.89 13.50 28.33
C THR A 33 2.21 12.83 27.92
N THR A 34 2.98 12.35 28.90
CA THR A 34 4.24 11.64 28.65
C THR A 34 4.00 10.33 27.91
N PHE A 35 2.96 9.59 28.29
CA PHE A 35 2.55 8.37 27.61
C PHE A 35 2.19 8.64 26.15
N LEU A 36 1.28 9.59 25.88
CA LEU A 36 0.84 9.90 24.52
C LEU A 36 2.00 10.41 23.63
N ALA A 37 2.92 11.19 24.21
CA ALA A 37 4.10 11.69 23.49
C ALA A 37 5.02 10.57 22.99
N VAL A 38 5.07 9.43 23.68
CA VAL A 38 5.90 8.28 23.29
C VAL A 38 5.12 7.24 22.48
N PHE A 39 3.88 6.94 22.88
CA PHE A 39 3.09 5.88 22.26
C PHE A 39 2.55 6.24 20.88
N GLY A 40 2.26 7.52 20.63
CA GLY A 40 1.82 7.99 19.30
C GLY A 40 2.84 7.66 18.21
N PRO A 41 4.09 8.17 18.32
CA PRO A 41 5.17 7.87 17.38
C PRO A 41 5.52 6.37 17.28
N ALA A 42 5.46 5.63 18.40
CA ALA A 42 5.72 4.19 18.39
C ALA A 42 4.66 3.43 17.58
N THR A 43 3.37 3.76 17.77
CA THR A 43 2.26 3.12 17.05
C THR A 43 2.30 3.43 15.56
N SER A 44 2.62 4.66 15.17
CA SER A 44 2.75 5.02 13.74
C SER A 44 3.93 4.29 13.10
N SER A 45 5.05 4.15 13.83
CA SER A 45 6.23 3.40 13.36
C SER A 45 5.91 1.92 13.16
N ILE A 46 5.22 1.28 14.11
CA ILE A 46 4.80 -0.13 13.99
C ILE A 46 3.88 -0.32 12.79
N ARG A 47 2.87 0.56 12.64
CA ARG A 47 1.94 0.50 11.49
C ARG A 47 2.68 0.65 10.16
N ARG A 48 3.64 1.59 10.07
CA ARG A 48 4.44 1.79 8.87
C ARG A 48 5.25 0.54 8.52
N VAL A 49 5.90 -0.09 9.49
CA VAL A 49 6.71 -1.31 9.26
C VAL A 49 5.83 -2.48 8.84
N LEU A 50 4.68 -2.69 9.49
CA LEU A 50 3.74 -3.75 9.11
C LEU A 50 3.22 -3.54 7.69
N SER A 51 2.83 -2.31 7.35
CA SER A 51 2.38 -1.96 6.00
C SER A 51 3.49 -2.15 4.95
N ALA A 52 4.73 -1.79 5.27
CA ALA A 52 5.86 -2.05 4.38
C ALA A 52 6.10 -3.56 4.19
N GLN A 53 5.95 -4.36 5.24
CA GLN A 53 6.07 -5.83 5.15
C GLN A 53 4.93 -6.46 4.32
N GLU A 54 3.70 -5.99 4.48
CA GLU A 54 2.54 -6.44 3.70
C GLU A 54 2.72 -6.12 2.21
N ALA A 55 3.01 -4.86 1.88
CA ALA A 55 3.27 -4.46 0.49
C ALA A 55 4.51 -5.15 -0.10
N GLY A 56 5.55 -5.38 0.71
CA GLY A 56 6.73 -6.15 0.31
C GLY A 56 6.41 -7.60 -0.08
N ARG A 57 5.40 -8.22 0.52
CA ARG A 57 4.91 -9.56 0.11
C ARG A 57 4.15 -9.52 -1.21
N LEU A 58 3.50 -8.40 -1.53
CA LEU A 58 2.78 -8.20 -2.80
C LEU A 58 3.71 -7.89 -3.97
N THR A 59 4.99 -7.58 -3.72
CA THR A 59 5.96 -7.28 -4.79
C THR A 59 6.12 -8.43 -5.78
N THR A 60 6.14 -9.68 -5.31
CA THR A 60 6.22 -10.85 -6.21
C THR A 60 4.96 -11.02 -7.06
N THR A 61 3.82 -10.51 -6.57
CA THR A 61 2.56 -10.49 -7.33
C THR A 61 2.64 -9.43 -8.43
N LEU A 62 3.23 -8.27 -8.15
CA LEU A 62 3.52 -7.25 -9.18
C LEU A 62 4.49 -7.77 -10.25
N GLU A 63 5.59 -8.40 -9.86
CA GLU A 63 6.53 -8.99 -10.82
C GLU A 63 5.86 -10.05 -11.70
N ARG A 64 5.01 -10.91 -11.10
CA ARG A 64 4.23 -11.90 -11.83
C ARG A 64 3.25 -11.22 -12.79
N GLU A 65 2.54 -10.20 -12.33
CA GLU A 65 1.55 -9.48 -13.13
C GLU A 65 2.17 -8.82 -14.37
N LEU A 66 3.30 -8.16 -14.20
CA LEU A 66 4.05 -7.54 -15.30
C LEU A 66 4.67 -8.58 -16.23
N GLY A 67 4.90 -9.80 -15.74
CA GLY A 67 5.46 -10.92 -16.51
C GLY A 67 4.41 -11.74 -17.27
N THR A 68 3.12 -11.46 -17.12
CA THR A 68 2.02 -12.24 -17.72
C THR A 68 0.99 -11.36 -18.40
N LEU A 69 0.43 -11.84 -19.50
CA LEU A 69 -0.77 -11.26 -20.12
C LEU A 69 -2.01 -12.02 -19.64
N ARG A 70 -3.01 -11.29 -19.16
CA ARG A 70 -4.32 -11.81 -18.81
C ARG A 70 -5.25 -11.72 -20.00
N VAL A 71 -6.05 -12.76 -20.21
CA VAL A 71 -7.09 -12.76 -21.25
C VAL A 71 -8.16 -11.74 -20.87
N GLY A 72 -8.51 -10.85 -21.80
CA GLY A 72 -9.50 -9.79 -21.62
C GLY A 72 -8.86 -8.43 -21.31
N PRO A 73 -8.46 -8.14 -20.06
CA PRO A 73 -7.96 -6.82 -19.67
C PRO A 73 -6.66 -6.39 -20.39
N ASP A 74 -5.85 -7.35 -20.82
CA ASP A 74 -4.54 -7.12 -21.44
C ASP A 74 -4.55 -7.40 -22.97
N ASP A 75 -5.72 -7.52 -23.60
CA ASP A 75 -5.82 -7.90 -25.02
C ASP A 75 -5.23 -6.84 -25.98
N ASP A 76 -5.06 -5.61 -25.50
CA ASP A 76 -4.41 -4.51 -26.24
C ASP A 76 -2.87 -4.63 -26.28
N TYR A 77 -2.28 -5.58 -25.54
CA TYR A 77 -0.83 -5.78 -25.46
C TYR A 77 -0.36 -6.94 -26.33
N ASP A 78 0.67 -6.69 -27.15
CA ASP A 78 1.27 -7.74 -27.99
C ASP A 78 1.98 -8.83 -27.17
N ASP A 79 2.68 -8.43 -26.09
CA ASP A 79 3.40 -9.31 -25.18
C ASP A 79 3.47 -8.70 -23.76
N SER A 80 3.90 -9.48 -22.77
CA SER A 80 3.99 -9.01 -21.37
C SER A 80 5.03 -7.90 -21.18
N PHE A 81 6.02 -7.81 -22.08
CA PHE A 81 7.01 -6.74 -22.04
C PHE A 81 6.42 -5.41 -22.52
N HIS A 82 5.54 -5.42 -23.52
CA HIS A 82 4.74 -4.27 -23.95
C HIS A 82 3.85 -3.78 -22.80
N LYS A 83 3.13 -4.68 -22.14
CA LYS A 83 2.36 -4.35 -20.93
C LYS A 83 3.23 -3.66 -19.87
N ALA A 84 4.36 -4.28 -19.52
CA ALA A 84 5.24 -3.74 -18.51
C ALA A 84 5.83 -2.37 -18.88
N PHE A 85 6.21 -2.18 -20.15
CA PHE A 85 6.69 -0.90 -20.67
C PHE A 85 5.65 0.20 -20.44
N GLU A 86 4.39 -0.02 -20.82
CA GLU A 86 3.32 0.95 -20.62
C GLU A 86 3.00 1.19 -19.16
N TRP A 87 2.92 0.13 -18.36
CA TRP A 87 2.62 0.23 -16.94
C TRP A 87 3.69 1.04 -16.20
N ILE A 88 4.98 0.81 -16.49
CA ILE A 88 6.07 1.59 -15.89
C ILE A 88 5.95 3.06 -16.30
N ARG A 89 5.76 3.34 -17.61
CA ARG A 89 5.59 4.69 -18.15
C ARG A 89 4.40 5.43 -17.51
N ASP A 90 3.26 4.76 -17.38
CA ASP A 90 2.00 5.43 -17.05
C ASP A 90 1.63 5.37 -15.55
N SER A 91 2.42 4.68 -14.72
CA SER A 91 2.11 4.36 -13.32
C SER A 91 1.83 5.53 -12.37
N GLY A 92 2.24 6.76 -12.69
CA GLY A 92 1.87 7.94 -11.90
C GLY A 92 0.94 8.92 -12.61
N LYS A 93 0.30 8.48 -13.69
CA LYS A 93 -0.93 9.13 -14.17
C LYS A 93 -2.09 8.69 -13.27
N SER A 94 -2.91 9.63 -12.82
CA SER A 94 -3.98 9.36 -11.86
C SER A 94 -5.06 8.41 -12.37
N ASP A 95 -5.25 8.33 -13.68
CA ASP A 95 -6.19 7.43 -14.37
C ASP A 95 -5.60 6.05 -14.67
N LYS A 96 -4.27 5.87 -14.53
CA LYS A 96 -3.54 4.62 -14.81
C LYS A 96 -2.72 4.13 -13.61
N VAL A 97 -3.16 4.46 -12.39
CA VAL A 97 -2.50 4.02 -11.16
C VAL A 97 -2.47 2.51 -11.03
N VAL A 98 -1.35 1.97 -10.56
CA VAL A 98 -1.20 0.53 -10.31
C VAL A 98 -1.40 0.27 -8.81
N LEU A 99 -2.36 -0.61 -8.50
CA LEU A 99 -2.81 -0.92 -7.16
C LEU A 99 -2.44 -2.35 -6.80
N LEU A 100 -1.99 -2.54 -5.56
CA LEU A 100 -1.71 -3.83 -4.96
C LEU A 100 -2.55 -4.00 -3.70
N TYR A 101 -3.24 -5.11 -3.58
CA TYR A 101 -4.08 -5.41 -2.43
C TYR A 101 -4.29 -6.91 -2.27
N ASN A 102 -4.84 -7.31 -1.13
CA ASN A 102 -5.42 -8.64 -0.97
C ASN A 102 -6.93 -8.49 -0.87
N TYR A 103 -7.67 -9.37 -1.52
CA TYR A 103 -9.12 -9.47 -1.37
C TYR A 103 -9.52 -10.91 -1.05
N ARG A 104 -10.75 -11.09 -0.57
CA ARG A 104 -11.32 -12.42 -0.35
C ARG A 104 -11.76 -12.98 -1.70
N GLY A 105 -11.00 -13.89 -2.28
CA GLY A 105 -11.37 -14.57 -3.52
C GLY A 105 -12.19 -15.84 -3.26
N ASP A 106 -13.27 -16.05 -4.01
CA ASP A 106 -14.06 -17.28 -4.02
C ASP A 106 -13.38 -18.33 -4.91
N PRO A 107 -12.78 -19.40 -4.36
CA PRO A 107 -12.08 -20.41 -5.15
C PRO A 107 -13.00 -21.21 -6.10
N LYS A 108 -14.32 -21.05 -6.00
CA LYS A 108 -15.31 -21.72 -6.86
C LYS A 108 -15.65 -20.91 -8.11
N GLN A 109 -15.31 -19.62 -8.12
CA GLN A 109 -15.68 -18.69 -9.18
C GLN A 109 -14.41 -18.05 -9.74
N ILE A 110 -13.97 -18.54 -10.88
CA ILE A 110 -12.77 -18.07 -11.58
C ILE A 110 -13.22 -17.17 -12.73
N ARG A 111 -12.68 -15.96 -12.78
CA ARG A 111 -12.88 -14.99 -13.87
C ARG A 111 -12.16 -15.43 -15.14
N GLU A 112 -12.49 -14.78 -16.26
CA GLU A 112 -11.82 -15.01 -17.55
C GLU A 112 -10.32 -14.70 -17.49
N ASP A 113 -9.93 -13.68 -16.72
CA ASP A 113 -8.54 -13.26 -16.49
C ASP A 113 -7.75 -14.20 -15.54
N ALA A 114 -8.34 -15.35 -15.18
CA ALA A 114 -7.85 -16.34 -14.22
C ALA A 114 -7.69 -15.85 -12.77
N SER A 115 -8.19 -14.66 -12.43
CA SER A 115 -8.39 -14.24 -11.04
C SER A 115 -9.68 -14.85 -10.47
N LEU A 116 -9.93 -14.70 -9.16
CA LEU A 116 -11.17 -15.18 -8.55
C LEU A 116 -12.17 -14.03 -8.46
N GLU A 117 -13.46 -14.36 -8.47
CA GLU A 117 -14.49 -13.41 -8.07
C GLU A 117 -14.41 -13.16 -6.56
N PRO A 118 -14.78 -11.98 -6.05
CA PRO A 118 -14.76 -11.70 -4.64
C PRO A 118 -15.82 -12.50 -3.91
N PHE A 119 -15.47 -12.96 -2.71
CA PHE A 119 -16.38 -13.65 -1.80
C PHE A 119 -17.15 -12.61 -0.97
N THR A 120 -18.43 -12.45 -1.27
CA THR A 120 -19.30 -11.36 -0.76
C THR A 120 -20.20 -11.76 0.42
N LEU A 121 -20.16 -13.02 0.88
CA LEU A 121 -21.02 -13.45 1.98
C LEU A 121 -20.50 -12.94 3.32
N ASP A 122 -21.42 -12.38 4.12
CA ASP A 122 -21.17 -11.97 5.50
C ASP A 122 -20.81 -13.17 6.37
N GLY A 123 -19.52 -13.34 6.62
CA GLY A 123 -18.97 -14.47 7.35
C GLY A 123 -18.57 -15.62 6.42
N GLY A 124 -17.30 -15.96 6.46
CA GLY A 124 -16.70 -17.10 5.79
C GLY A 124 -15.40 -17.46 6.49
N GLN A 125 -14.97 -18.70 6.36
CA GLN A 125 -13.68 -19.13 6.90
C GLN A 125 -12.62 -19.14 5.81
N SER A 126 -11.53 -18.40 6.04
CA SER A 126 -10.34 -18.44 5.17
C SER A 126 -9.81 -19.86 5.03
N GLY A 127 -9.53 -20.28 3.80
CA GLY A 127 -9.08 -21.64 3.44
C GLY A 127 -10.20 -22.66 3.26
N ARG A 128 -11.46 -22.31 3.55
CA ARG A 128 -12.62 -23.17 3.33
C ARG A 128 -13.63 -22.53 2.38
N ASP A 129 -14.06 -21.31 2.71
CA ASP A 129 -15.11 -20.60 1.98
C ASP A 129 -14.51 -19.54 1.04
N PHE A 130 -13.41 -18.89 1.44
CA PHE A 130 -12.64 -17.98 0.60
C PHE A 130 -11.13 -18.19 0.79
N ILE A 131 -10.32 -17.66 -0.13
CA ILE A 131 -8.87 -17.54 0.04
C ILE A 131 -8.45 -16.07 -0.04
N LEU A 132 -7.38 -15.70 0.67
CA LEU A 132 -6.77 -14.39 0.49
C LEU A 132 -5.99 -14.38 -0.81
N GLN A 133 -6.50 -13.63 -1.79
CA GLN A 133 -5.88 -13.50 -3.09
C GLN A 133 -5.12 -12.18 -3.18
N PRO A 134 -3.79 -12.21 -3.38
CA PRO A 134 -3.05 -11.02 -3.76
C PRO A 134 -3.41 -10.65 -5.20
N ALA A 135 -3.65 -9.37 -5.42
CA ALA A 135 -4.02 -8.82 -6.71
C ALA A 135 -3.15 -7.62 -7.04
N VAL A 136 -2.88 -7.48 -8.33
CA VAL A 136 -2.40 -6.24 -8.91
C VAL A 136 -3.32 -5.87 -10.06
N ARG A 137 -3.86 -4.65 -10.03
CA ARG A 137 -4.71 -4.11 -11.08
C ARG A 137 -4.32 -2.67 -11.36
N ARG A 138 -4.42 -2.27 -12.62
CA ARG A 138 -4.23 -0.89 -13.05
C ARG A 138 -5.60 -0.24 -13.23
N ARG A 139 -5.74 1.01 -12.80
CA ARG A 139 -6.96 1.78 -13.03
C ARG A 139 -7.20 1.95 -14.54
N GLY A 140 -8.47 1.90 -14.94
CA GLY A 140 -8.89 1.96 -16.33
C GLY A 140 -8.85 0.62 -17.05
N ASP A 141 -8.24 -0.42 -16.47
CA ASP A 141 -8.24 -1.77 -17.01
C ASP A 141 -9.15 -2.64 -16.13
N ALA A 142 -10.10 -3.37 -16.74
CA ALA A 142 -11.08 -4.20 -16.02
C ALA A 142 -11.72 -3.49 -14.81
N GLU A 143 -12.26 -2.29 -15.04
CA GLU A 143 -12.66 -1.37 -13.95
C GLU A 143 -13.75 -1.94 -13.03
N ASN A 144 -14.65 -2.77 -13.57
CA ASN A 144 -15.69 -3.43 -12.78
C ASN A 144 -15.07 -4.44 -11.81
N ASP A 145 -14.20 -5.32 -12.31
CA ASP A 145 -13.47 -6.30 -11.46
C ASP A 145 -12.67 -5.60 -10.36
N LEU A 146 -12.03 -4.46 -10.67
CA LEU A 146 -11.33 -3.65 -9.68
C LEU A 146 -12.29 -3.13 -8.60
N LYS A 147 -13.48 -2.64 -8.96
CA LYS A 147 -14.48 -2.14 -8.00
C LYS A 147 -14.95 -3.28 -7.09
N ASP A 148 -15.32 -4.41 -7.68
CA ASP A 148 -15.81 -5.58 -6.95
C ASP A 148 -14.76 -6.12 -5.98
N ASP A 149 -13.50 -6.17 -6.42
CA ASP A 149 -12.38 -6.57 -5.57
C ASP A 149 -12.20 -5.62 -4.36
N LEU A 150 -12.30 -4.31 -4.59
CA LEU A 150 -12.06 -3.27 -3.57
C LEU A 150 -13.08 -3.30 -2.43
N GLU A 151 -14.31 -3.75 -2.69
CA GLU A 151 -15.36 -3.93 -1.68
C GLU A 151 -15.00 -5.05 -0.68
N GLU A 152 -14.31 -6.09 -1.14
CA GLU A 152 -13.92 -7.25 -0.32
C GLU A 152 -12.41 -7.32 -0.01
N VAL A 153 -11.74 -6.16 0.02
CA VAL A 153 -10.33 -6.06 0.42
C VAL A 153 -10.13 -6.47 1.88
N GLU A 154 -9.09 -7.25 2.13
CA GLU A 154 -8.59 -7.56 3.46
C GLU A 154 -7.23 -6.90 3.66
N GLY A 155 -7.20 -5.86 4.51
CA GLY A 155 -6.01 -5.08 4.80
C GLY A 155 -6.01 -3.72 4.10
N ARG A 156 -4.84 -3.28 3.64
CA ARG A 156 -4.66 -1.98 2.96
C ARG A 156 -4.49 -2.17 1.46
N VAL A 157 -4.91 -1.15 0.73
CA VAL A 157 -4.56 -0.97 -0.68
C VAL A 157 -3.30 -0.14 -0.76
N TYR A 158 -2.37 -0.59 -1.60
CA TYR A 158 -1.10 0.06 -1.86
C TYR A 158 -1.08 0.55 -3.30
N LEU A 159 -0.55 1.75 -3.51
CA LEU A 159 -0.23 2.25 -4.84
C LEU A 159 1.25 2.03 -5.10
N VAL A 160 1.61 1.55 -6.29
CA VAL A 160 3.00 1.52 -6.75
C VAL A 160 3.19 2.52 -7.88
N ARG A 161 4.16 3.41 -7.69
CA ARG A 161 4.67 4.28 -8.74
C ARG A 161 5.99 3.69 -9.23
N MET A 162 6.09 3.47 -10.53
CA MET A 162 7.27 2.86 -11.15
C MET A 162 8.03 3.93 -11.91
N THR A 163 9.35 3.96 -11.72
CA THR A 163 10.23 4.91 -12.42
C THR A 163 11.41 4.13 -12.96
N GLN A 164 11.66 4.24 -14.27
CA GLN A 164 12.77 3.54 -14.91
C GLN A 164 14.10 3.94 -14.27
N MET A 165 15.02 2.99 -14.16
CA MET A 165 16.41 3.24 -13.81
C MET A 165 17.29 3.29 -15.07
N ILE A 166 18.11 4.32 -15.17
CA ILE A 166 19.03 4.59 -16.29
C ILE A 166 20.46 4.75 -15.77
N PHE A 167 21.47 4.62 -16.63
CA PHE A 167 22.86 4.78 -16.20
C PHE A 167 23.17 6.23 -15.82
N ASP A 168 24.01 6.44 -14.82
CA ASP A 168 24.55 7.76 -14.52
C ASP A 168 25.73 8.05 -15.45
N ASP A 169 25.61 9.08 -16.29
CA ASP A 169 26.68 9.56 -17.17
C ASP A 169 27.94 9.96 -16.39
N GLY A 170 27.78 10.34 -15.12
CA GLY A 170 28.88 10.75 -14.24
C GLY A 170 29.58 9.59 -13.53
N GLN A 171 28.92 8.44 -13.39
CA GLN A 171 29.41 7.27 -12.64
C GLN A 171 28.90 5.96 -13.26
N ASP A 172 29.40 5.60 -14.44
CA ASP A 172 29.16 4.26 -15.02
C ASP A 172 29.97 3.20 -14.23
N PRO A 173 29.38 2.10 -13.67
CA PRO A 173 28.04 1.54 -13.91
C PRO A 173 27.07 1.67 -12.73
N VAL A 174 26.71 2.90 -12.35
CA VAL A 174 25.66 3.18 -11.36
C VAL A 174 24.34 3.45 -12.09
N LEU A 175 23.26 2.84 -11.60
CA LEU A 175 21.91 3.13 -12.07
C LEU A 175 21.24 4.12 -11.14
N ILE A 176 20.61 5.14 -11.73
CA ILE A 176 19.82 6.16 -11.03
C ILE A 176 18.38 6.16 -11.55
N PRO A 177 17.38 6.52 -10.71
CA PRO A 177 16.03 6.76 -11.18
C PRO A 177 16.02 7.87 -12.25
N GLY A 178 15.36 7.60 -13.37
CA GLY A 178 15.11 8.57 -14.42
C GLY A 178 13.94 9.49 -14.08
N SER A 179 13.31 10.03 -15.12
CA SER A 179 12.15 10.89 -15.00
C SER A 179 10.87 10.05 -14.94
N HIS A 180 9.98 10.41 -14.03
CA HIS A 180 8.68 9.75 -13.97
C HIS A 180 7.84 10.06 -15.23
N GLY A 181 7.03 9.10 -15.69
CA GLY A 181 6.21 9.29 -16.89
C GLY A 181 6.93 8.99 -18.19
N GLU A 182 8.24 8.73 -18.14
CA GLU A 182 9.10 8.60 -19.32
C GLU A 182 9.86 7.27 -19.28
N ILE A 183 10.00 6.66 -20.46
CA ILE A 183 10.98 5.60 -20.69
C ILE A 183 12.04 6.18 -21.62
N LYS A 184 13.30 5.93 -21.30
CA LYS A 184 14.48 6.38 -22.03
C LYS A 184 15.37 5.21 -22.40
N ASN A 185 16.23 5.41 -23.38
CA ASN A 185 17.36 4.53 -23.60
C ASN A 185 18.26 4.56 -22.35
N MET A 186 18.64 3.39 -21.84
CA MET A 186 19.42 3.27 -20.61
C MET A 186 20.79 3.95 -20.68
N HIS A 187 21.38 4.10 -21.87
CA HIS A 187 22.71 4.68 -22.08
C HIS A 187 22.68 6.06 -22.77
N SER A 188 21.85 6.23 -23.81
CA SER A 188 21.81 7.51 -24.54
C SER A 188 20.87 8.53 -23.91
N HIS A 189 20.00 8.10 -22.99
CA HIS A 189 18.98 8.92 -22.33
C HIS A 189 17.93 9.54 -23.27
N ASP A 190 17.93 9.14 -24.54
CA ASP A 190 16.90 9.52 -25.51
C ASP A 190 15.54 8.95 -25.11
N ALA A 191 14.48 9.75 -25.25
CA ALA A 191 13.12 9.30 -24.97
C ALA A 191 12.69 8.17 -25.91
N ILE A 192 11.99 7.19 -25.35
CA ILE A 192 11.43 6.03 -26.04
C ILE A 192 9.93 6.01 -25.78
N ASP A 193 9.14 6.29 -26.81
CA ASP A 193 7.67 6.37 -26.68
C ASP A 193 6.97 5.04 -26.98
N ASN A 194 7.68 4.08 -27.59
CA ASN A 194 7.15 2.79 -28.02
C ASN A 194 8.08 1.62 -27.64
N VAL A 195 7.49 0.53 -27.15
CA VAL A 195 8.18 -0.71 -26.78
C VAL A 195 9.03 -1.31 -27.92
N ILE A 196 8.61 -1.19 -29.18
CA ILE A 196 9.32 -1.73 -30.34
C ILE A 196 10.67 -1.04 -30.53
N SER A 197 10.74 0.26 -30.23
CA SER A 197 11.97 1.05 -30.31
C SER A 197 12.87 0.91 -29.08
N TYR A 198 12.41 0.24 -28.02
CA TYR A 198 13.21 0.03 -26.82
C TYR A 198 14.34 -0.98 -27.11
N PRO A 199 15.63 -0.58 -27.01
CA PRO A 199 16.75 -1.41 -27.44
C PRO A 199 17.17 -2.45 -26.39
N GLY A 200 16.75 -2.28 -25.13
CA GLY A 200 17.15 -3.16 -24.03
C GLY A 200 16.31 -4.44 -23.95
N ALA A 201 16.93 -5.53 -23.49
CA ALA A 201 16.21 -6.76 -23.14
C ALA A 201 15.53 -6.69 -21.76
N ILE A 202 15.91 -5.70 -20.95
CA ILE A 202 15.44 -5.50 -19.59
C ILE A 202 15.07 -4.03 -19.40
N ILE A 203 13.99 -3.76 -18.69
CA ILE A 203 13.69 -2.44 -18.11
C ILE A 203 13.92 -2.57 -16.61
N ALA A 204 15.00 -1.98 -16.11
CA ALA A 204 15.21 -1.80 -14.68
C ALA A 204 14.36 -0.62 -14.21
N TYR A 205 13.70 -0.75 -13.07
CA TYR A 205 12.88 0.32 -12.50
C TYR A 205 12.90 0.27 -10.97
N THR A 206 12.67 1.41 -10.34
CA THR A 206 12.34 1.47 -8.91
C THR A 206 10.82 1.51 -8.76
N GLY A 207 10.27 0.69 -7.87
CA GLY A 207 8.89 0.74 -7.44
C GLY A 207 8.78 1.43 -6.10
N ASP A 208 8.12 2.57 -6.05
CA ASP A 208 7.83 3.33 -4.84
C ASP A 208 6.42 2.98 -4.34
N PHE A 209 6.33 2.44 -3.12
CA PHE A 209 5.09 1.89 -2.58
C PHE A 209 4.46 2.85 -1.56
N TYR A 210 3.21 3.24 -1.79
CA TYR A 210 2.46 4.16 -0.94
C TYR A 210 1.24 3.45 -0.35
N ALA A 211 1.01 3.56 0.96
CA ALA A 211 -0.24 3.10 1.56
C ALA A 211 -1.34 4.12 1.34
N LEU A 212 -2.46 3.69 0.76
CA LEU A 212 -3.63 4.54 0.64
C LEU A 212 -4.33 4.71 2.00
N LYS A 213 -4.97 5.87 2.16
CA LYS A 213 -5.74 6.22 3.37
C LYS A 213 -7.12 5.54 3.38
N SER A 214 -7.65 5.25 2.20
CA SER A 214 -8.92 4.56 1.97
C SER A 214 -8.76 3.54 0.85
N ASN A 215 -9.53 2.46 0.91
CA ASN A 215 -9.70 1.47 -0.15
C ASN A 215 -10.91 1.77 -1.06
N SER A 216 -11.72 2.78 -0.75
CA SER A 216 -12.89 3.11 -1.56
C SER A 216 -12.49 3.55 -2.97
N TYR A 217 -13.23 3.08 -3.97
CA TYR A 217 -12.99 3.46 -5.36
C TYR A 217 -13.06 4.98 -5.58
N GLU A 218 -14.01 5.68 -4.94
CA GLU A 218 -14.15 7.14 -5.01
C GLU A 218 -12.89 7.88 -4.50
N PHE A 219 -12.21 7.34 -3.49
CA PHE A 219 -10.96 7.93 -3.00
C PHE A 219 -9.83 7.75 -4.03
N ILE A 220 -9.74 6.55 -4.61
CA ILE A 220 -8.74 6.22 -5.65
C ILE A 220 -8.97 7.05 -6.92
N GLU A 221 -10.23 7.24 -7.30
CA GLU A 221 -10.63 8.03 -8.46
C GLU A 221 -10.14 9.48 -8.38
N ARG A 222 -10.18 10.04 -7.17
CA ARG A 222 -9.78 11.42 -6.85
C ARG A 222 -8.32 11.56 -6.42
N LEU A 223 -7.49 10.53 -6.60
CA LEU A 223 -6.07 10.61 -6.28
C LEU A 223 -5.41 11.71 -7.12
N ASP A 224 -4.76 12.63 -6.42
CA ASP A 224 -3.89 13.63 -7.00
C ASP A 224 -2.45 13.16 -6.86
N LEU A 225 -1.82 12.84 -7.99
CA LEU A 225 -0.43 12.39 -8.05
C LEU A 225 0.53 13.50 -8.45
N SER A 226 0.10 14.76 -8.38
CA SER A 226 0.98 15.90 -8.63
C SER A 226 2.09 16.00 -7.58
N ASP A 227 3.25 16.43 -8.07
CA ASP A 227 4.42 16.79 -7.28
C ASP A 227 4.71 18.26 -7.57
N ALA A 228 4.09 19.15 -6.80
CA ALA A 228 4.27 20.59 -6.99
C ALA A 228 5.59 21.09 -6.37
N ASN A 229 6.18 20.31 -5.47
CA ASN A 229 7.37 20.68 -4.72
C ASN A 229 8.68 20.23 -5.41
N GLY A 230 8.57 19.29 -6.37
CA GLY A 230 9.66 18.76 -7.19
C GLY A 230 10.57 17.76 -6.48
N ASP A 231 10.14 17.15 -5.37
CA ASP A 231 10.92 16.18 -4.61
C ASP A 231 10.83 14.75 -5.16
N GLY A 232 10.05 14.55 -6.21
CA GLY A 232 9.86 13.26 -6.87
C GLY A 232 8.71 12.45 -6.28
N ASP A 233 8.09 12.87 -5.17
CA ASP A 233 6.98 12.19 -4.50
C ASP A 233 5.66 12.95 -4.68
N PRO A 234 4.50 12.25 -4.77
CA PRO A 234 3.22 12.95 -4.79
C PRO A 234 2.91 13.66 -3.48
N ASP A 235 2.57 14.95 -3.54
CA ASP A 235 2.29 15.79 -2.36
C ASP A 235 1.16 15.21 -1.47
N SER A 236 0.16 14.58 -2.11
CA SER A 236 -1.02 14.03 -1.42
C SER A 236 -0.73 12.74 -0.63
N LEU A 237 0.29 11.98 -1.07
CA LEU A 237 0.69 10.69 -0.50
C LEU A 237 1.88 10.84 0.46
N GLY A 238 2.71 11.87 0.27
CA GLY A 238 3.95 12.05 1.00
C GLY A 238 4.98 10.99 0.62
N LYS A 239 5.90 10.67 1.54
CA LYS A 239 7.00 9.74 1.27
C LYS A 239 6.54 8.28 1.13
N PRO A 240 7.20 7.47 0.28
CA PRO A 240 6.90 6.05 0.15
C PRO A 240 7.15 5.30 1.47
N LEU A 241 6.41 4.21 1.65
CA LEU A 241 6.64 3.26 2.74
C LEU A 241 8.03 2.65 2.62
N PHE A 242 8.37 2.23 1.42
CA PHE A 242 9.67 1.74 0.97
C PHE A 242 9.73 1.82 -0.55
N SER A 243 10.95 1.71 -1.07
CA SER A 243 11.25 1.64 -2.50
C SER A 243 12.02 0.36 -2.79
N ARG A 244 11.83 -0.22 -3.96
CA ARG A 244 12.56 -1.44 -4.37
C ARG A 244 12.92 -1.41 -5.84
N ASN A 245 14.18 -1.71 -6.11
CA ASN A 245 14.67 -1.90 -7.47
C ASN A 245 14.23 -3.28 -7.99
N LEU A 246 13.62 -3.28 -9.16
CA LEU A 246 13.03 -4.42 -9.84
C LEU A 246 13.42 -4.37 -11.32
N GLY A 247 13.11 -5.43 -12.06
CA GLY A 247 13.33 -5.46 -13.49
C GLY A 247 12.35 -6.37 -14.21
N VAL A 248 11.88 -5.92 -15.37
CA VAL A 248 11.12 -6.77 -16.29
C VAL A 248 11.98 -7.12 -17.48
N ARG A 249 11.93 -8.38 -17.89
CA ARG A 249 12.65 -8.92 -19.05
C ARG A 249 11.68 -9.17 -20.19
N ARG A 250 12.18 -9.05 -21.43
CA ARG A 250 11.48 -9.50 -22.63
C ARG A 250 11.41 -11.03 -22.70
#